data_AF-A0A6J1W0R6-F1
#
_entry.id   AF-A0A6J1W0R6-F1
#
_cell.length_a   1.000
_cell.length_b   1.000
_cell.length_c   1.000
_cell.angle_alpha   90.00
_cell.angle_beta   90.00
_cell.angle_gamma   90.00
#
_symmetry.space_group_name_H-M   'P 1'
#
loop_
_entity.id
_entity.type
_entity.pdbx_description
1 polymer ?
#
loop_
_entity_poly.entity_id
_entity_poly.type
_entity_poly.pdbx_seq_one_letter_code
_entity_poly.pdbx_strand_id
1 'polypeptide(L)'
;MENCKMVFQVLLGNTIIIDNLEAAIQYRREVVKMTDCPTLLTREGYRIRSNGKFGGLSNKAPPIEKLRGMVFGEPLPPDYNIVCLQIDDLQKYKAAFLKCNEVNSELEKLQSFDILEMEKKRKT
;
A
#
# COMPACT_ATOMS: atom_id res chain seq x y z
N MET A 1 -9.79 -4.14 -11.75
CA MET A 1 -10.13 -2.80 -11.21
C MET A 1 -11.59 -2.43 -11.46
N GLU A 2 -12.15 -2.82 -12.61
CA GLU A 2 -13.54 -2.54 -13.02
C GLU A 2 -14.61 -3.11 -12.08
N ASN A 3 -14.42 -4.35 -11.59
CA ASN A 3 -15.34 -4.98 -10.63
C ASN A 3 -15.42 -4.21 -9.30
N CYS A 4 -14.28 -3.74 -8.77
CA CYS A 4 -14.27 -2.94 -7.54
C CYS A 4 -15.00 -1.61 -7.75
N LYS A 5 -14.79 -0.95 -8.90
CA LYS A 5 -15.47 0.30 -9.23
C LYS A 5 -16.99 0.14 -9.21
N MET A 6 -17.51 -0.92 -9.84
CA MET A 6 -18.94 -1.22 -9.82
C MET A 6 -19.46 -1.48 -8.40
N VAL A 7 -18.76 -2.30 -7.61
CA VAL A 7 -19.15 -2.60 -6.23
C VAL A 7 -19.16 -1.35 -5.35
N PHE A 8 -18.12 -0.51 -5.41
CA PHE A 8 -18.07 0.73 -4.62
C PHE A 8 -19.12 1.74 -5.06
N GLN A 9 -19.45 1.80 -6.36
CA GLN A 9 -20.55 2.64 -6.85
C GLN A 9 -21.89 2.20 -6.25
N VAL A 10 -22.15 0.89 -6.12
CA VAL A 10 -23.37 0.37 -5.49
C VAL A 10 -23.37 0.64 -3.97
N LEU A 11 -22.25 0.44 -3.29
CA LEU A 11 -22.15 0.62 -1.83
C LEU A 11 -22.24 2.08 -1.39
N LEU A 12 -21.57 2.99 -2.10
CA LEU A 12 -21.57 4.42 -1.77
C LEU A 12 -22.82 5.12 -2.30
N GLY A 13 -23.37 4.64 -3.42
CA GLY A 13 -24.52 5.25 -4.08
C GLY A 13 -24.27 6.72 -4.39
N ASN A 14 -25.30 7.56 -4.14
CA ASN A 14 -25.26 9.00 -4.37
C ASN A 14 -24.80 9.79 -3.12
N THR A 15 -23.99 9.19 -2.25
CA THR A 15 -23.51 9.86 -1.02
C THR A 15 -22.65 11.07 -1.36
N ILE A 16 -22.89 12.19 -0.67
CA ILE A 16 -22.17 13.46 -0.90
C ILE A 16 -21.25 13.74 0.30
N ILE A 17 -20.04 14.22 0.02
CA ILE A 17 -19.09 14.65 1.04
C ILE A 17 -19.10 16.19 1.13
N ILE A 18 -19.23 16.70 2.36
CA ILE A 18 -19.25 18.13 2.70
C ILE A 18 -18.17 18.40 3.76
N ASP A 19 -17.67 19.61 3.88
CA ASP A 19 -16.55 19.88 4.78
C ASP A 19 -16.92 19.72 6.26
N ASN A 20 -18.00 20.38 6.71
CA ASN A 20 -18.43 20.40 8.11
C ASN A 20 -19.94 20.15 8.28
N LEU A 21 -20.35 19.94 9.54
CA LEU A 21 -21.74 19.60 9.88
C LEU A 21 -22.75 20.71 9.58
N GLU A 22 -22.39 21.98 9.82
CA GLU A 22 -23.29 23.11 9.57
C GLU A 22 -23.62 23.24 8.08
N ALA A 23 -22.59 23.17 7.24
CA ALA A 23 -22.76 23.18 5.79
C ALA A 23 -23.61 22.00 5.31
N ALA A 24 -23.46 20.82 5.91
CA ALA A 24 -24.26 19.65 5.56
C ALA A 24 -25.74 19.79 5.96
N ILE A 25 -26.01 20.40 7.12
CA ILE A 25 -27.38 20.71 7.57
C ILE A 25 -28.03 21.73 6.63
N GLN A 26 -27.32 22.83 6.32
CA GLN A 26 -27.81 23.85 5.40
C GLN A 26 -28.06 23.27 4.00
N TYR A 27 -27.12 22.49 3.47
CA TYR A 27 -27.27 21.81 2.18
C TYR A 27 -28.53 20.95 2.15
N ARG A 28 -28.73 20.09 3.16
CA ARG A 28 -29.93 19.27 3.25
C ARG A 28 -31.20 20.11 3.29
N ARG A 29 -31.25 21.16 4.11
CA ARG A 29 -32.43 22.03 4.26
C ARG A 29 -32.87 22.62 2.93
N GLU A 30 -31.94 22.99 2.06
CA GLU A 30 -32.28 23.54 0.75
C GLU A 30 -32.63 22.44 -0.27
N VAL A 31 -31.88 21.33 -0.30
CA VAL A 31 -32.12 20.25 -1.26
C VAL A 31 -33.47 19.58 -1.06
N VAL A 32 -33.87 19.28 0.19
CA VAL A 32 -35.14 18.59 0.47
C VAL A 32 -36.39 19.39 0.07
N LYS A 33 -36.25 20.71 -0.18
CA LYS A 33 -37.35 21.54 -0.71
C LYS A 33 -37.63 21.24 -2.19
N MET A 34 -36.63 20.73 -2.91
CA MET A 34 -36.68 20.54 -4.36
C MET A 34 -36.68 19.06 -4.76
N THR A 35 -35.95 18.21 -4.03
CA THR A 35 -35.78 16.79 -4.35
C THR A 35 -35.31 15.98 -3.15
N ASP A 36 -35.30 14.66 -3.28
CA ASP A 36 -34.78 13.76 -2.26
C ASP A 36 -33.28 14.00 -2.00
N CYS A 37 -32.91 14.13 -0.73
CA CYS A 37 -31.53 14.35 -0.32
C CYS A 37 -30.86 13.02 0.08
N PRO A 38 -29.74 12.64 -0.57
CA PRO A 38 -29.02 11.42 -0.25
C PRO A 38 -28.31 11.50 1.12
N THR A 39 -27.58 10.46 1.49
CA THR A 39 -26.71 10.48 2.68
C THR A 39 -25.61 11.54 2.50
N LEU A 40 -25.38 12.33 3.55
CA LEU A 40 -24.30 13.31 3.62
C LEU A 40 -23.26 12.84 4.63
N LEU A 41 -21.99 12.91 4.26
CA LEU A 41 -20.85 12.67 5.13
C LEU A 41 -20.02 13.94 5.25
N THR A 42 -19.51 14.23 6.44
CA THR A 42 -18.62 15.38 6.64
C THR A 42 -17.16 14.94 6.72
N ARG A 43 -16.22 15.81 6.34
CA ARG A 43 -14.79 15.56 6.52
C ARG A 43 -14.39 15.43 7.99
N GLU A 44 -15.18 16.03 8.88
CA GLU A 44 -15.08 15.88 10.34
C GLU A 44 -15.62 14.54 10.87
N GLY A 45 -16.15 13.68 9.99
CA GLY A 45 -16.62 12.34 10.32
C GLY A 45 -18.08 12.27 10.80
N TYR A 46 -18.92 13.26 10.55
CA TYR A 46 -20.36 13.19 10.85
C TYR A 46 -21.15 12.63 9.68
N ARG A 47 -22.25 11.92 9.97
CA ARG A 47 -23.18 11.39 8.96
C ARG A 47 -24.60 11.92 9.18
N ILE A 48 -25.20 12.42 8.10
CA ILE A 48 -26.64 12.66 7.98
C ILE A 48 -27.20 11.59 7.06
N ARG A 49 -28.05 10.71 7.57
CA ARG A 49 -28.67 9.64 6.77
C ARG A 49 -29.61 10.24 5.71
N SER A 50 -29.88 9.51 4.64
CA SER A 50 -30.86 9.92 3.60
C SER A 50 -32.24 10.25 4.18
N ASN A 51 -32.69 9.54 5.22
CA ASN A 51 -33.93 9.83 5.96
C ASN A 51 -33.85 11.05 6.90
N GLY A 52 -32.74 11.76 6.92
CA GLY A 52 -32.52 12.98 7.71
C GLY A 52 -32.15 12.75 9.16
N LYS A 53 -32.01 11.50 9.63
CA LYS A 53 -31.52 11.24 10.99
C LYS A 53 -30.02 11.51 11.06
N PHE A 54 -29.61 12.35 12.02
CA PHE A 54 -28.22 12.67 12.34
C PHE A 54 -28.01 12.73 13.86
N GLY A 55 -26.74 12.76 14.28
CA GLY A 55 -26.38 12.75 15.71
C GLY A 55 -26.28 11.34 16.31
N GLY A 56 -25.73 11.28 17.53
CA GLY A 56 -25.41 10.03 18.22
C GLY A 56 -24.13 9.34 17.71
N LEU A 57 -23.56 8.45 18.53
CA LEU A 57 -22.30 7.75 18.24
C LEU A 57 -22.36 6.92 16.95
N SER A 58 -23.55 6.38 16.61
CA SER A 58 -23.74 5.60 15.37
C SER A 58 -23.62 6.43 14.09
N ASN A 59 -23.62 7.76 14.17
CA ASN A 59 -23.48 8.67 13.02
C ASN A 59 -22.21 9.52 13.12
N LYS A 60 -21.27 9.12 13.96
CA LYS A 60 -19.94 9.73 14.05
C LYS A 60 -18.90 8.66 13.75
N ALA A 61 -17.95 8.99 12.88
CA ALA A 61 -16.82 8.13 12.60
C ALA A 61 -16.02 7.92 13.90
N PRO A 62 -15.60 6.68 14.20
CA PRO A 62 -14.66 6.43 15.29
C PRO A 62 -13.33 7.18 15.04
N PRO A 63 -12.60 7.54 16.09
CA PRO A 63 -11.24 8.06 15.97
C PRO A 63 -10.36 7.10 15.16
N ILE A 64 -9.44 7.65 14.35
CA ILE A 64 -8.60 6.88 13.42
C ILE A 64 -7.76 5.81 14.14
N GLU A 65 -7.40 6.04 15.40
CA GLU A 65 -6.63 5.12 16.24
C GLU A 65 -7.39 3.81 16.48
N LYS A 66 -8.73 3.89 16.58
CA LYS A 66 -9.61 2.74 16.75
C LYS A 66 -9.89 2.00 15.44
N LEU A 67 -9.48 2.58 14.31
CA LEU A 67 -9.72 2.05 12.98
C LEU A 67 -8.49 1.35 12.38
N ARG A 68 -7.38 1.25 13.12
CA ARG A 68 -6.17 0.53 12.69
C ARG A 68 -6.51 -0.93 12.33
N GLY A 69 -6.11 -1.33 11.13
CA GLY A 69 -6.39 -2.67 10.58
C GLY A 69 -7.81 -2.88 10.06
N MET A 70 -8.70 -1.88 10.18
CA MET A 70 -10.10 -1.94 9.72
C MET A 70 -10.41 -0.94 8.60
N VAL A 71 -9.49 -0.04 8.28
CA VAL A 71 -9.62 0.89 7.15
C VAL A 71 -8.96 0.33 5.91
N PHE A 72 -9.51 0.67 4.76
CA PHE A 72 -8.77 0.57 3.51
C PHE A 72 -7.53 1.45 3.66
N GLY A 73 -6.35 0.83 3.65
CA GLY A 73 -5.09 1.56 3.59
C GLY A 73 -5.02 2.37 2.32
N GLU A 74 -4.23 3.43 2.34
CA GLU A 74 -3.80 4.08 1.10
C GLU A 74 -3.24 3.00 0.17
N PRO A 75 -3.61 3.01 -1.14
CA PRO A 75 -2.99 2.10 -2.08
C PRO A 75 -1.46 2.25 -2.00
N LEU A 76 -0.74 1.15 -2.20
CA LEU A 76 0.72 1.20 -2.21
C LEU A 76 1.19 2.29 -3.19
N PRO A 77 2.22 3.08 -2.84
CA PRO A 77 2.75 4.10 -3.73
C PRO A 77 3.06 3.51 -5.11
N PRO A 78 2.94 4.27 -6.21
CA PRO A 78 3.19 3.78 -7.57
C PRO A 78 4.55 3.08 -7.70
N ASP A 79 5.55 3.60 -6.99
CA ASP A 79 6.94 3.15 -7.06
C ASP A 79 7.22 1.91 -6.20
N TYR A 80 6.26 1.46 -5.38
CA TYR A 80 6.45 0.30 -4.49
C TYR A 80 6.96 -0.92 -5.26
N ASN A 81 6.31 -1.24 -6.38
CA ASN A 81 6.68 -2.39 -7.21
C ASN A 81 8.06 -2.21 -7.86
N ILE A 82 8.43 -0.97 -8.23
CA ILE A 82 9.74 -0.67 -8.83
C ILE A 82 10.84 -0.93 -7.80
N VAL A 83 10.65 -0.45 -6.57
CA VAL A 83 11.59 -0.66 -5.47
C VAL A 83 11.71 -2.15 -5.14
N CYS A 84 10.61 -2.90 -5.11
CA CYS A 84 10.65 -4.35 -4.91
C CYS A 84 11.50 -5.06 -5.99
N LEU A 85 11.30 -4.73 -7.27
CA LEU A 85 12.09 -5.30 -8.36
C LEU A 85 13.59 -4.97 -8.23
N GLN A 86 13.92 -3.72 -7.88
CA GLN A 86 15.31 -3.31 -7.66
C GLN A 86 15.96 -4.06 -6.50
N ILE A 87 15.22 -4.29 -5.41
CA ILE A 87 15.69 -5.09 -4.28
C ILE A 87 16.00 -6.52 -4.72
N ASP A 88 15.09 -7.15 -5.47
CA ASP A 88 15.27 -8.52 -5.96
C ASP A 88 16.50 -8.64 -6.87
N ASP A 89 16.71 -7.67 -7.76
CA ASP A 89 17.87 -7.67 -8.67
C ASP A 89 19.19 -7.46 -7.92
N LEU A 90 19.22 -6.57 -6.92
CA LEU A 90 20.39 -6.39 -6.07
C LEU A 90 20.72 -7.65 -5.26
N GLN A 91 19.70 -8.39 -4.79
CA GLN A 91 19.90 -9.66 -4.10
C GLN A 91 20.50 -10.72 -5.02
N LYS A 92 19.99 -10.84 -6.26
CA LYS A 92 20.55 -11.76 -7.27
C LYS A 92 21.99 -11.39 -7.61
N TYR A 93 22.27 -10.10 -7.82
CA TYR A 93 23.62 -9.62 -8.10
C TYR A 93 24.58 -9.96 -6.95
N LYS A 94 24.17 -9.69 -5.70
CA LYS A 94 24.96 -10.03 -4.52
C LYS A 94 25.27 -11.53 -4.46
N ALA A 95 24.28 -12.39 -4.71
CA ALA A 95 24.47 -13.83 -4.69
C ALA A 95 25.47 -14.29 -5.79
N ALA A 96 25.34 -13.77 -7.01
CA ALA A 96 26.25 -14.06 -8.10
C ALA A 96 27.68 -13.58 -7.81
N PHE A 97 27.82 -12.38 -7.24
CA PHE A 97 29.11 -11.82 -6.86
C PHE A 97 29.82 -12.67 -5.79
N LEU A 98 29.10 -13.08 -4.74
CA LEU A 98 29.65 -13.94 -3.70
C LEU A 98 30.11 -15.29 -4.27
N LYS A 99 29.29 -15.90 -5.13
CA LYS A 99 29.63 -17.17 -5.79
C LYS A 99 30.85 -17.04 -6.70
N CYS A 100 30.96 -15.95 -7.45
CA CYS A 100 32.12 -15.67 -8.29
C CYS A 100 33.40 -15.55 -7.45
N ASN A 101 33.32 -14.84 -6.33
CA ASN A 101 34.45 -14.67 -5.43
C ASN A 101 34.90 -15.99 -4.79
N GLU A 102 33.94 -16.84 -4.41
CA GLU A 102 34.20 -18.19 -3.89
C GLU A 102 34.96 -19.05 -4.92
N VAL A 103 34.44 -19.13 -6.16
CA VAL A 103 35.06 -19.88 -7.27
C VAL A 103 36.46 -19.36 -7.59
N ASN A 104 36.67 -18.03 -7.60
CA ASN A 104 38.00 -17.45 -7.85
C ASN A 104 38.98 -17.82 -6.73
N SER A 105 38.55 -17.80 -5.46
CA SER A 105 39.40 -18.20 -4.33
C SER A 105 39.78 -19.68 -4.37
N GLU A 106 38.88 -20.54 -4.85
CA GLU A 106 39.15 -21.96 -5.05
C GLU A 106 40.15 -22.19 -6.18
N LEU A 107 39.99 -21.46 -7.30
CA LEU A 107 40.90 -21.53 -8.43
C LEU A 107 42.32 -21.08 -8.06
N GLU A 108 42.46 -19.98 -7.32
CA GLU A 108 43.77 -19.50 -6.82
C GLU A 108 44.47 -20.56 -5.95
N LYS A 109 43.72 -21.23 -5.07
CA LYS A 109 44.25 -22.32 -4.24
C LYS A 109 44.75 -23.46 -5.13
N LEU A 110 43.96 -23.93 -6.08
CA LEU A 110 44.35 -25.02 -6.99
C LEU A 110 45.61 -24.68 -7.78
N GLN A 111 45.69 -23.47 -8.35
CA GLN A 111 46.89 -23.02 -9.07
C GLN A 111 48.13 -22.97 -8.18
N SER A 112 47.99 -22.54 -6.92
CA SER A 112 49.10 -22.55 -5.97
C SER A 112 49.58 -23.98 -5.65
N PHE A 113 48.66 -24.94 -5.54
CA PHE A 113 48.99 -26.35 -5.34
C PHE A 113 49.75 -26.94 -6.54
N ASP A 114 49.29 -26.68 -7.76
CA ASP A 114 49.94 -27.16 -8.99
C ASP A 114 51.36 -26.63 -9.13
N ILE A 115 51.58 -25.34 -8.84
CA ILE A 115 52.91 -24.71 -8.85
C ILE A 115 53.84 -25.40 -7.84
N LEU A 116 53.37 -25.62 -6.61
CA LEU A 116 54.14 -26.28 -5.55
C LEU A 116 54.48 -27.73 -5.89
N GLU A 117 53.57 -28.46 -6.56
CA GLU A 117 53.81 -29.84 -6.99
C GLU A 117 54.85 -29.91 -8.12
N MET A 118 54.77 -29.01 -9.09
CA MET A 118 55.74 -28.89 -10.20
C MET A 118 57.15 -28.58 -9.69
N GLU A 119 57.30 -27.74 -8.67
CA GLU A 119 58.61 -27.44 -8.06
C GLU A 119 59.21 -28.62 -7.30
N LYS A 120 58.39 -29.44 -6.62
CA LYS A 120 58.87 -30.66 -5.96
C LYS A 120 59.38 -31.69 -6.96
N LYS A 121 58.66 -31.89 -8.07
CA LYS A 121 59.05 -32.84 -9.13
C LYS A 121 60.34 -32.46 -9.86
N ARG A 122 60.71 -31.16 -9.93
CA ARG A 122 61.97 -30.70 -10.54
C ARG A 122 63.20 -30.85 -9.63
N LYS A 123 63.01 -31.05 -8.33
CA LYS A 123 64.09 -31.20 -7.33
C LYS A 123 64.41 -32.66 -7.01
N THR A 124 63.74 -33.61 -7.68
CA THR A 124 63.94 -35.05 -7.56
C THR A 124 64.54 -35.57 -8.86
#